data_AF-A0A975MJI1-F1
#
_entry.id   AF-A0A975MJI1-F1
#
_cell.length_a   1.000
_cell.length_b   1.000
_cell.length_c   1.000
_cell.angle_alpha   90.00
_cell.angle_beta   90.00
_cell.angle_gamma   90.00
#
_symmetry.space_group_name_H-M   'P 1'
#
loop_
_entity.id
_entity.type
_entity.pdbx_description
1 polymer ?
#
loop_
_entity_poly.entity_id
_entity_poly.type
_entity_poly.pdbx_seq_one_letter_code
_entity_poly.pdbx_strand_id
1 'polypeptide(L)' 'MTRFDVEKDYLDQYDVQRAGGETILEYWIPAEDLDEFNRHIVGLIEVVCEFR' A
#
# COMPACT_ATOMS: atom_id res chain seq x y z
N MET A 1 -3.77 -6.10 -11.15
CA MET A 1 -2.81 -5.71 -10.10
C MET A 1 -2.28 -4.33 -10.42
N THR A 2 -2.36 -3.43 -9.47
CA THR A 2 -1.86 -2.05 -9.59
C THR A 2 -0.66 -1.85 -8.66
N ARG A 3 0.24 -0.95 -9.05
CA ARG A 3 1.36 -0.48 -8.24
C ARG A 3 1.16 1.01 -7.95
N PHE A 4 1.49 1.39 -6.73
CA PHE A 4 1.48 2.77 -6.23
C PHE A 4 2.86 3.03 -5.62
N ASP A 5 3.43 4.20 -5.89
CA ASP A 5 4.55 4.70 -5.10
C ASP A 5 3.98 5.50 -3.93
N VAL A 6 4.49 5.26 -2.72
CA VAL A 6 4.05 5.94 -1.49
C VAL A 6 5.29 6.40 -0.75
N GLU A 7 5.21 7.57 -0.12
CA GLU A 7 6.30 8.10 0.70
C GLU A 7 6.67 7.12 1.83
N LYS A 8 7.94 6.73 1.90
CA LYS A 8 8.42 5.75 2.87
C LYS A 8 8.24 6.22 4.32
N ASP A 9 8.56 7.48 4.60
CA ASP A 9 8.48 8.04 5.95
C ASP A 9 7.04 8.04 6.48
N TYR A 10 6.05 8.14 5.58
CA TYR A 10 4.64 7.97 5.92
C TYR A 10 4.33 6.50 6.26
N LEU A 11 4.76 5.56 5.43
CA LEU A 11 4.52 4.12 5.64
C LEU A 11 5.20 3.57 6.90
N ASP A 12 6.33 4.14 7.32
CA ASP A 12 7.06 3.72 8.52
C ASP A 12 6.26 3.93 9.83
N GLN A 13 5.11 4.61 9.77
CA GLN A 13 4.15 4.74 10.88
C GLN A 13 3.28 3.50 11.09
N TYR A 14 3.23 2.58 10.11
CA TYR A 14 2.38 1.40 10.12
C TYR A 14 3.20 0.12 10.26
N ASP A 15 2.72 -0.79 11.11
CA ASP A 15 3.37 -2.08 11.30
C ASP A 15 3.17 -3.00 10.08
N VAL A 16 4.24 -3.70 9.71
CA VAL A 16 4.20 -4.73 8.68
C VAL A 16 3.66 -6.03 9.27
N GLN A 17 2.59 -6.54 8.68
CA GLN A 17 1.89 -7.77 9.07
C GLN A 17 2.12 -8.88 8.04
N ARG A 18 1.94 -10.14 8.46
CA ARG A 18 1.92 -11.32 7.57
C ARG A 18 0.53 -11.94 7.62
N ALA A 19 -0.37 -11.56 6.71
CA ALA A 19 -1.75 -12.01 6.73
C ALA A 19 -2.22 -12.74 5.45
N GLY A 20 -1.73 -12.36 4.26
CA GLY A 20 -2.15 -12.97 2.99
C GLY A 20 -1.45 -14.28 2.59
N GLY A 21 -0.42 -14.71 3.32
CA GLY A 21 0.32 -15.96 3.07
C GLY A 21 1.67 -15.97 3.80
N GLU A 22 2.32 -17.14 3.96
CA GLU A 22 3.59 -17.22 4.69
C GLU A 22 4.69 -16.32 4.10
N THR A 23 4.62 -15.96 2.82
CA THR A 23 5.66 -15.21 2.12
C THR A 23 5.34 -13.73 1.88
N ILE A 24 4.14 -13.25 2.23
CA ILE A 24 3.70 -11.90 1.90
C ILE A 24 3.69 -11.02 3.15
N LEU A 25 4.31 -9.85 3.01
CA LEU A 25 4.31 -8.78 4.00
C LEU A 25 3.33 -7.69 3.55
N GLU A 26 2.55 -7.17 4.49
CA GLU A 26 1.45 -6.25 4.23
C GLU A 26 1.49 -5.09 5.23
N TYR A 27 1.28 -3.87 4.74
CA TYR A 27 0.95 -2.73 5.60
C TYR A 27 -0.55 -2.73 5.85
N TRP A 28 -0.96 -2.67 7.11
CA TRP A 28 -2.36 -2.58 7.50
C TRP A 28 -2.68 -1.13 7.84
N ILE A 29 -3.34 -0.45 6.90
CA ILE A 29 -3.75 0.95 7.04
C ILE A 29 -5.17 0.98 7.61
N PRO A 30 -5.41 1.66 8.75
CA PRO A 30 -6.76 1.85 9.28
C PRO A 30 -7.67 2.53 8.26
N ALA A 31 -8.95 2.18 8.27
CA ALA A 31 -9.90 2.70 7.28
C ALA A 31 -10.09 4.21 7.40
N GLU A 32 -10.00 4.74 8.62
CA GLU A 32 -10.04 6.17 8.94
C GLU A 32 -8.86 6.96 8.36
N ASP A 33 -7.73 6.31 8.09
CA ASP A 33 -6.52 6.93 7.55
C ASP A 33 -6.48 6.91 6.02
N LEU A 34 -7.45 6.29 5.34
CA LEU A 34 -7.41 6.12 3.89
C LEU A 34 -7.31 7.45 3.11
N ASP A 35 -7.97 8.49 3.60
CA ASP A 35 -7.89 9.82 2.99
C ASP A 35 -6.47 10.41 3.10
N GLU A 36 -5.78 10.18 4.21
CA GLU A 36 -4.38 10.60 4.39
C GLU A 36 -3.45 9.72 3.55
N PHE A 37 -3.65 8.41 3.55
CA PHE A 37 -2.88 7.47 2.73
C PHE A 37 -2.91 7.88 1.25
N ASN A 38 -4.09 8.21 0.72
CA ASN A 38 -4.24 8.64 -0.67
C ASN A 38 -3.50 9.95 -0.99
N ARG A 39 -3.31 10.84 0.00
CA ARG A 39 -2.52 12.07 -0.16
C ARG A 39 -1.02 11.79 -0.28
N HIS A 40 -0.55 10.68 0.31
CA HIS A 40 0.86 10.25 0.27
C HIS A 40 1.18 9.30 -0.89
N ILE A 41 0.20 8.95 -1.74
CA ILE A 41 0.47 8.30 -3.03
C ILE A 41 1.14 9.34 -3.94
N VAL A 42 2.35 9.03 -4.36
CA VAL A 42 3.17 9.87 -5.24
C VAL A 42 3.36 9.20 -6.59
N GLY A 43 3.68 9.98 -7.61
CA GLY A 43 3.92 9.45 -8.95
C GLY A 43 2.66 8.95 -9.66
N LEU A 44 2.82 7.95 -10.51
CA LEU A 44 1.75 7.40 -11.34
C LEU A 44 1.19 6.12 -10.72
N ILE A 45 -0.12 5.91 -10.89
CA ILE A 45 -0.74 4.62 -10.62
C ILE A 45 -0.56 3.74 -11.86
N GLU A 46 0.13 2.63 -11.71
CA GLU A 46 0.47 1.75 -12.82
C GLU A 46 -0.30 0.44 -12.74
N VAL A 47 -0.86 -0.01 -13.87
CA VAL A 47 -1.39 -1.36 -14.01
C VAL A 47 -0.24 -2.27 -14.40
N VAL A 48 0.20 -3.13 -13.49
CA VAL A 48 1.33 -4.05 -13.71
C VAL A 48 0.89 -5.44 -14.17
N CYS A 49 -0.38 -5.78 -13.98
CA CYS A 49 -0.97 -7.03 -14.45
C CYS A 49 -2.49 -6.88 -14.60
N GLU A 50 -3.07 -7.49 -15.63
CA GLU A 50 -4.52 -7.58 -15.82
C GLU A 50 -4.92 -9.05 -15.87
N PHE A 51 -5.99 -9.40 -15.15
CA PHE A 51 -6.56 -10.74 -15.17
C PHE A 51 -7.90 -10.68 -15.92
N ARG A 52 -8.09 -11.58 -16.88
CA ARG A 52 -9.30 -11.68 -17.71
C ARG A 52 -10.07 -12.96 -17.38
#